data_AF-A0A0A9YSD6-F1
#
_entry.id   AF-A0A0A9YSD6-F1
#
_cell.length_a   1.000
_cell.length_b   1.000
_cell.length_c   1.000
_cell.angle_alpha   90.00
_cell.angle_beta   90.00
_cell.angle_gamma   90.00
#
_symmetry.space_group_name_H-M   'P 1'
#
loop_
_entity.id
_entity.type
_entity.pdbx_description
1 polymer ?
#
loop_
_entity_poly.entity_id
_entity_poly.type
_entity_poly.pdbx_seq_one_letter_code
_entity_poly.pdbx_strand_id
1 'polypeptide(L)'
;MFLTLKTVELCSEPLIASSVLIDSISLYHTEEPQEIHLVPQALSYKVVGLSENGLMTIEKIGLQKLWLANTEAIGAKSLIHPTKLFHACVSAGLVPMFPAHQNTETCAPTNEEMRSYIMSVCLDNGLIKTILDIGEQWESGVHATSNCTLNFLFEWVWSSVSTAYKSVNGICDTLFSASGQELDVSLKRRLQLSRLILDRLYYIHTAFCSKYNHTLYADTLEPRLKAIDIITLFVHQVSWFMNVGLLPEANSKGLPNTAIRYDYLKLDRFAVDRRQRLNTLFAKFKKSGKSHELPGAGLYLVDHFVHDYNELGQQWEDEGGSNAYPPPSIQSLLRSLRIQTVPTSTKLALVQYTLLDIMSVIDKSKHEDLVSKVGTFHLLPKINATQTKVINGLWHLDHSLFEEGLQYLLDRTVTVSDLSEGLHRAILRMLLFEGKGKLAIPVPETQESPAISP
;
A
#
# COMPACT_ATOMS: atom_id res chain seq x y z
N MET A 1 7.56 35.40 -23.52
CA MET A 1 7.96 36.15 -22.33
C MET A 1 8.25 35.12 -21.26
N PHE A 2 9.51 34.71 -21.15
CA PHE A 2 9.98 33.96 -20.00
C PHE A 2 9.56 34.78 -18.78
N LEU A 3 8.69 34.24 -17.93
CA LEU A 3 8.62 34.73 -16.57
C LEU A 3 9.90 34.22 -15.90
N THR A 4 11.00 34.88 -16.21
CA THR A 4 12.11 35.13 -15.29
C THR A 4 11.46 35.74 -14.06
N LEU A 5 10.96 34.88 -13.17
CA LEU A 5 10.79 35.21 -11.77
C LEU A 5 12.17 35.70 -11.37
N LYS A 6 12.27 37.02 -11.21
CA LYS A 6 13.45 37.81 -10.91
C LYS A 6 14.68 36.92 -10.88
N THR A 7 15.47 36.94 -11.97
CA THR A 7 16.91 37.13 -11.78
C THR A 7 16.95 38.07 -10.60
N VAL A 8 17.34 37.58 -9.42
CA VAL A 8 17.66 38.43 -8.29
C VAL A 8 18.41 39.55 -8.97
N GLU A 9 17.81 40.75 -9.00
CA GLU A 9 18.56 41.95 -9.33
C GLU A 9 19.77 41.76 -8.46
N LEU A 10 20.89 41.35 -9.08
CA LEU A 10 22.19 41.28 -8.43
C LEU A 10 22.20 42.55 -7.65
N CYS A 11 22.21 42.39 -6.32
CA CYS A 11 21.68 43.35 -5.38
C CYS A 11 21.98 44.76 -5.85
N SER A 12 21.09 45.71 -5.60
CA SER A 12 21.35 47.14 -5.84
C SER A 12 22.68 47.67 -5.27
N GLU A 13 23.45 46.81 -4.58
CA GLU A 13 24.82 46.96 -4.12
C GLU A 13 25.81 46.11 -4.97
N PRO A 14 26.92 46.70 -5.44
CA PRO A 14 27.96 45.97 -6.15
C PRO A 14 28.63 44.91 -5.25
N LEU A 15 28.83 43.72 -5.80
CA LEU A 15 29.60 42.65 -5.16
C LEU A 15 31.10 42.88 -5.32
N ILE A 16 31.84 42.87 -4.20
CA ILE A 16 33.30 43.00 -4.15
C ILE A 16 33.98 41.68 -4.51
N ALA A 17 33.46 40.57 -3.97
CA ALA A 17 33.94 39.22 -4.24
C ALA A 17 32.78 38.23 -4.16
N SER A 18 32.87 37.13 -4.90
CA SER A 18 31.91 36.03 -4.80
C SER A 18 32.59 34.68 -4.90
N SER A 19 32.06 33.69 -4.17
CA SER A 19 32.52 32.31 -4.22
C SER A 19 31.32 31.36 -4.17
N VAL A 20 31.38 30.29 -4.97
CA VAL A 20 30.38 29.21 -4.91
C VAL A 20 30.68 28.33 -3.70
N LEU A 21 29.65 27.98 -2.94
CA LEU A 21 29.74 26.96 -1.90
C LEU A 21 29.67 25.59 -2.57
N ILE A 22 30.81 24.92 -2.73
CA ILE A 22 30.92 23.64 -3.45
C ILE A 22 30.00 22.57 -2.83
N ASP A 23 29.93 22.53 -1.50
CA ASP A 23 29.09 21.57 -0.77
C ASP A 23 27.57 21.77 -0.97
N SER A 24 27.17 22.90 -1.57
CA SER A 24 25.77 23.21 -1.86
C SER A 24 25.30 22.77 -3.25
N ILE A 25 26.21 22.28 -4.10
CA ILE A 25 25.87 21.89 -5.47
C ILE A 25 24.99 20.64 -5.45
N SER A 26 23.80 20.74 -6.03
CA SER A 26 22.85 19.63 -6.13
C SER A 26 22.23 19.56 -7.52
N LEU A 27 22.03 18.33 -8.01
CA LEU A 27 21.30 18.05 -9.24
C LEU A 27 19.80 17.93 -8.96
N TYR A 28 18.99 18.07 -10.01
CA TYR A 28 17.60 17.64 -9.96
C TYR A 28 17.57 16.10 -9.85
N HIS A 29 16.99 15.60 -8.77
CA HIS A 29 16.89 14.16 -8.55
C HIS A 29 15.67 13.62 -9.28
N THR A 30 15.91 12.70 -10.21
CA THR A 30 14.89 11.89 -10.88
C THR A 30 15.45 10.50 -11.11
N GLU A 31 14.56 9.52 -11.24
CA GLU A 31 14.91 8.11 -11.32
C GLU A 31 15.39 7.68 -12.71
N GLU A 32 14.91 8.37 -13.74
CA GLU A 32 15.37 8.27 -15.13
C GLU A 32 15.96 9.63 -15.55
N PRO A 33 17.21 9.94 -15.15
CA PRO A 33 17.83 11.22 -15.48
C PRO A 33 18.06 11.32 -16.99
N GLN A 34 17.66 12.45 -17.55
CA GLN A 34 17.92 12.79 -18.94
C GLN A 34 19.20 13.63 -19.04
N GLU A 35 19.80 13.71 -20.23
CA GLU A 35 21.01 14.50 -20.46
C GLU A 35 20.83 15.97 -20.04
N ILE A 36 19.63 16.51 -20.22
CA ILE A 36 19.27 17.88 -19.81
C ILE A 36 19.22 18.08 -18.28
N HIS A 37 19.26 17.01 -17.49
CA HIS A 37 19.40 17.12 -16.03
C HIS A 37 20.86 17.26 -15.60
N LEU A 38 21.81 17.01 -16.51
CA LEU A 38 23.25 17.03 -16.24
C LEU A 38 23.94 18.33 -16.72
N VAL A 39 23.19 19.24 -17.36
CA VAL A 39 23.74 20.52 -17.82
C VAL A 39 23.86 21.55 -16.69
N PRO A 40 24.76 22.55 -16.79
CA PRO A 40 24.96 23.56 -15.73
C PRO A 40 23.69 24.34 -15.35
N GLN A 41 22.74 24.46 -16.28
CA GLN A 41 21.45 25.12 -16.03
C GLN A 41 20.56 24.33 -15.05
N ALA A 42 20.72 23.01 -14.95
CA ALA A 42 19.98 22.14 -14.02
C ALA A 42 20.53 22.14 -12.58
N LEU A 43 21.79 22.56 -12.38
CA LEU A 43 22.42 22.58 -11.06
C LEU A 43 21.76 23.60 -10.12
N SER A 44 21.58 23.27 -8.86
CA SER A 44 21.24 24.24 -7.81
C SER A 44 22.44 24.41 -6.89
N TYR A 45 22.81 25.64 -6.56
CA TYR A 45 23.94 25.93 -5.68
C TYR A 45 23.82 27.31 -5.05
N LYS A 46 24.51 27.52 -3.93
CA LYS A 46 24.59 28.78 -3.21
C LYS A 46 25.91 29.49 -3.53
N VAL A 47 25.83 30.80 -3.67
CA VAL A 47 26.95 31.71 -3.89
C VAL A 47 27.02 32.65 -2.70
N VAL A 48 28.17 32.74 -2.07
CA VAL A 48 28.43 33.74 -1.02
C VAL A 48 29.09 34.93 -1.68
N GLY A 49 28.46 36.09 -1.57
CA GLY A 49 28.96 37.37 -2.04
C GLY A 49 29.35 38.27 -0.87
N LEU A 50 30.43 39.01 -1.02
CA LEU A 50 30.82 40.08 -0.12
C LEU A 50 30.41 41.42 -0.75
N SER A 51 29.54 42.19 -0.09
CA SER A 51 29.25 43.60 -0.42
C SER A 51 29.84 44.54 0.61
N GLU A 52 29.77 45.84 0.34
CA GLU A 52 30.21 46.89 1.29
C GLU A 52 29.45 46.83 2.63
N ASN A 53 28.23 46.26 2.62
CA ASN A 53 27.36 46.15 3.79
C ASN A 53 27.42 44.78 4.48
N GLY A 54 28.21 43.83 3.97
CA GLY A 54 28.48 42.55 4.61
C GLY A 54 28.45 41.33 3.69
N LEU A 55 28.26 40.15 4.29
CA LEU A 55 28.15 38.88 3.57
C LEU A 55 26.69 38.63 3.17
N MET A 56 26.48 38.34 1.89
CA MET A 56 25.20 37.89 1.34
C MET A 56 25.29 36.48 0.78
N THR A 57 24.19 35.73 0.86
CA THR A 57 24.08 34.41 0.23
C THR A 57 23.01 34.47 -0.86
N ILE A 58 23.40 34.14 -2.08
CA ILE A 58 22.54 34.10 -3.26
C ILE A 58 22.35 32.64 -3.66
N GLU A 59 21.11 32.22 -3.91
CA GLU A 59 20.81 30.86 -4.35
C GLU A 59 20.50 30.83 -5.85
N LYS A 60 21.26 30.03 -6.58
CA LYS A 60 20.94 29.66 -7.96
C LYS A 60 20.09 28.40 -7.91
N ILE A 61 18.86 28.50 -8.38
CA ILE A 61 17.92 27.37 -8.48
C ILE A 61 18.09 26.73 -9.87
N GLY A 62 18.16 25.39 -9.91
CA GLY A 62 18.20 24.63 -11.16
C GLY A 62 16.91 24.79 -11.98
N LEU A 63 17.01 24.66 -13.30
CA LEU A 63 15.88 24.89 -14.23
C LEU A 63 14.60 24.12 -13.84
N GLN A 64 14.73 22.85 -13.47
CA GLN A 64 13.61 21.97 -13.09
C GLN A 64 12.97 22.44 -11.78
N LYS A 65 13.78 22.71 -10.75
CA LYS A 65 13.30 23.23 -9.45
C LYS A 65 12.65 24.60 -9.61
N LEU A 66 13.20 25.45 -10.50
CA LEU A 66 12.63 26.75 -10.81
C LEU A 66 11.26 26.60 -11.48
N TRP A 67 11.10 25.67 -12.44
CA TRP A 67 9.80 25.39 -13.04
C TRP A 67 8.77 24.93 -12.00
N LEU A 68 9.17 24.05 -11.07
CA LEU A 68 8.30 23.56 -9.99
C LEU A 68 7.86 24.70 -9.06
N ALA A 69 8.80 25.52 -8.59
CA ALA A 69 8.52 26.67 -7.73
C ALA A 69 7.61 27.71 -8.41
N ASN A 70 7.86 27.98 -9.70
CA ASN A 70 7.02 28.90 -10.48
C ASN A 70 5.60 28.35 -10.66
N THR A 71 5.46 27.04 -10.88
CA THR A 71 4.15 26.39 -11.05
C THR A 71 3.35 26.45 -9.75
N GLU A 72 4.00 26.18 -8.61
CA GLU A 72 3.40 26.32 -7.28
C GLU A 72 2.96 27.76 -7.00
N ALA A 73 3.79 28.76 -7.33
CA ALA A 73 3.49 30.17 -7.10
C ALA A 73 2.33 30.69 -7.97
N ILE A 74 2.22 30.25 -9.23
CA ILE A 74 1.14 30.68 -10.15
C ILE A 74 -0.16 29.92 -9.84
N GLY A 75 -0.06 28.65 -9.43
CA GLY A 75 -1.20 27.80 -9.07
C GLY A 75 -2.12 27.48 -10.25
N ALA A 76 -3.41 27.25 -9.97
CA ALA A 76 -4.39 26.76 -10.95
C ALA A 76 -4.62 27.68 -12.15
N LYS A 77 -4.32 28.98 -12.01
CA LYS A 77 -4.43 29.97 -13.11
C LYS A 77 -3.55 29.60 -14.30
N SER A 78 -2.42 28.92 -14.05
CA SER A 78 -1.50 28.46 -15.11
C SER A 78 -2.11 27.39 -16.02
N LEU A 79 -3.14 26.67 -15.55
CA LEU A 79 -3.75 25.56 -16.26
C LEU A 79 -4.90 25.97 -17.18
N ILE A 80 -5.42 27.20 -17.05
CA ILE A 80 -6.46 27.72 -17.95
C ILE A 80 -5.93 27.80 -19.39
N HIS A 81 -4.69 28.26 -19.55
CA HIS A 81 -3.97 28.34 -20.82
C HIS A 81 -2.59 27.66 -20.71
N PRO A 82 -2.54 26.32 -20.78
CA PRO A 82 -1.39 25.53 -20.33
C PRO A 82 -0.20 25.57 -21.31
N THR A 83 -0.38 26.00 -22.55
CA THR A 83 0.59 25.86 -23.65
C THR A 83 2.01 26.35 -23.30
N LYS A 84 2.12 27.56 -22.76
CA LYS A 84 3.44 28.12 -22.41
C LYS A 84 4.10 27.34 -21.27
N LEU A 85 3.33 26.97 -20.25
CA LEU A 85 3.83 26.24 -19.10
C LEU A 85 4.23 24.81 -19.49
N PHE A 86 3.45 24.18 -20.37
CA PHE A 86 3.72 22.86 -20.93
C PHE A 86 5.03 22.84 -21.74
N HIS A 87 5.23 23.77 -22.67
CA HIS A 87 6.49 23.84 -23.42
C HIS A 87 7.69 24.15 -22.51
N ALA A 88 7.51 24.97 -21.48
CA ALA A 88 8.55 25.20 -20.47
C ALA A 88 8.86 23.91 -19.66
N CYS A 89 7.84 23.10 -19.38
CA CYS A 89 7.98 21.81 -18.68
C CYS A 89 8.79 20.82 -19.51
N VAL A 90 8.38 20.64 -20.78
CA VAL A 90 9.06 19.73 -21.73
C VAL A 90 10.49 20.18 -22.01
N SER A 91 10.72 21.48 -22.21
CA SER A 91 12.07 22.02 -22.42
C SER A 91 12.96 21.95 -21.18
N ALA A 92 12.39 21.82 -19.98
CA ALA A 92 13.14 21.51 -18.76
C ALA A 92 13.46 20.00 -18.62
N GLY A 93 12.98 19.15 -19.53
CA GLY A 93 13.12 17.69 -19.44
C GLY A 93 12.31 17.07 -18.32
N LEU A 94 11.22 17.71 -17.89
CA LEU A 94 10.31 17.17 -16.88
C LEU A 94 9.30 16.26 -17.56
N VAL A 95 9.53 14.94 -17.46
CA VAL A 95 8.66 13.93 -18.07
C VAL A 95 7.90 13.19 -16.97
N PRO A 96 6.55 13.15 -17.02
CA PRO A 96 5.76 12.33 -16.12
C PRO A 96 6.12 10.86 -16.25
N MET A 97 6.24 10.19 -15.11
CA MET A 97 6.47 8.76 -15.06
C MET A 97 5.23 7.97 -15.49
N PHE A 98 4.05 8.43 -15.09
CA PHE A 98 2.76 7.84 -15.42
C PHE A 98 1.87 8.89 -16.07
N PRO A 99 2.04 9.16 -17.37
CA PRO A 99 1.23 10.17 -18.02
C PRO A 99 -0.24 9.73 -18.07
N ALA A 100 -1.12 10.52 -17.46
CA ALA A 100 -2.56 10.34 -17.57
C ALA A 100 -3.09 10.98 -18.87
N HIS A 101 -4.14 10.40 -19.46
CA HIS A 101 -4.87 10.98 -20.61
C HIS A 101 -4.04 11.26 -21.88
N GLN A 102 -3.05 10.44 -22.23
CA GLN A 102 -2.38 10.58 -23.53
C GLN A 102 -3.15 9.86 -24.65
N ASN A 103 -3.66 10.60 -25.64
CA ASN A 103 -4.12 9.99 -26.89
C ASN A 103 -2.98 10.02 -27.90
N THR A 104 -2.46 8.84 -28.26
CA THR A 104 -1.32 8.68 -29.18
C THR A 104 -1.66 8.96 -30.65
N GLU A 105 -2.88 9.39 -30.97
CA GLU A 105 -3.39 9.46 -32.33
C GLU A 105 -3.19 10.83 -33.02
N THR A 106 -2.82 11.88 -32.29
CA THR A 106 -2.69 13.24 -32.85
C THR A 106 -1.27 13.80 -32.76
N CYS A 107 -0.86 14.59 -33.77
CA CYS A 107 0.48 15.18 -33.86
C CYS A 107 0.71 16.36 -32.90
N ALA A 108 -0.34 16.96 -32.35
CA ALA A 108 -0.25 18.11 -31.44
C ALA A 108 -1.13 17.88 -30.20
N PRO A 109 -0.59 18.03 -28.98
CA PRO A 109 -1.35 17.79 -27.76
C PRO A 109 -2.45 18.84 -27.60
N THR A 110 -3.61 18.40 -27.13
CA THR A 110 -4.74 19.25 -26.73
C THR A 110 -4.44 20.00 -25.43
N ASN A 111 -5.22 21.05 -25.13
CA ASN A 111 -5.10 21.76 -23.85
C ASN A 111 -5.33 20.85 -22.64
N GLU A 112 -6.19 19.82 -22.78
CA GLU A 112 -6.46 18.84 -21.73
C GLU A 112 -5.26 17.93 -21.48
N GLU A 113 -4.63 17.44 -22.54
CA GLU A 113 -3.39 16.65 -22.46
C GLU A 113 -2.26 17.46 -21.85
N MET A 114 -2.10 18.73 -22.25
CA MET A 114 -1.10 19.62 -21.66
C MET A 114 -1.35 19.84 -20.15
N ARG A 115 -2.60 20.04 -19.72
CA ARG A 115 -2.95 20.14 -18.29
C ARG A 115 -2.63 18.84 -17.55
N SER A 116 -3.06 17.71 -18.08
CA SER A 116 -2.82 16.39 -17.50
C SER A 116 -1.32 16.12 -17.32
N TYR A 117 -0.51 16.50 -18.32
CA TYR A 117 0.94 16.38 -18.26
C TYR A 117 1.53 17.22 -17.11
N ILE A 118 1.17 18.50 -17.03
CA ILE A 118 1.64 19.41 -15.96
C ILE A 118 1.24 18.87 -14.57
N MET A 119 -0.02 18.46 -14.40
CA MET A 119 -0.49 17.88 -13.14
C MET A 119 0.24 16.59 -12.77
N SER A 120 0.57 15.75 -13.76
CA SER A 120 1.33 14.52 -13.54
C SER A 120 2.77 14.83 -13.11
N VAL A 121 3.43 15.83 -13.70
CA VAL A 121 4.76 16.30 -13.22
C VAL A 121 4.68 16.84 -11.79
N CYS A 122 3.64 17.61 -11.46
CA CYS A 122 3.41 18.09 -10.10
C CYS A 122 3.23 16.92 -9.11
N LEU A 123 2.45 15.90 -9.49
CA LEU A 123 2.22 14.71 -8.69
C LEU A 123 3.52 13.93 -8.44
N ASP A 124 4.34 13.74 -9.49
CA ASP A 124 5.63 13.05 -9.42
C ASP A 124 6.62 13.75 -8.51
N ASN A 125 6.56 15.09 -8.46
CA ASN A 125 7.40 15.93 -7.60
C ASN A 125 6.80 16.22 -6.22
N GLY A 126 5.64 15.65 -5.88
CA GLY A 126 5.03 15.81 -4.56
C GLY A 126 4.37 17.17 -4.31
N LEU A 127 4.05 17.93 -5.35
CA LEU A 127 3.29 19.19 -5.28
C LEU A 127 1.78 18.94 -5.05
N ILE A 128 1.46 18.16 -4.02
CA ILE A 128 0.11 17.74 -3.65
C ILE A 128 -0.78 18.96 -3.36
N LYS A 129 -0.23 19.94 -2.62
CA LYS A 129 -0.95 21.16 -2.26
C LYS A 129 -1.43 21.91 -3.51
N THR A 130 -0.57 22.06 -4.51
CA THR A 130 -0.95 22.69 -5.79
C THR A 130 -2.13 21.98 -6.45
N ILE A 131 -2.20 20.65 -6.39
CA ILE A 131 -3.33 19.86 -6.93
C ILE A 131 -4.62 20.11 -6.13
N LEU A 132 -4.53 20.19 -4.80
CA LEU A 132 -5.68 20.51 -3.96
C LEU A 132 -6.20 21.93 -4.23
N ASP A 133 -5.28 22.92 -4.32
CA ASP A 133 -5.58 24.32 -4.63
C ASP A 133 -6.24 24.46 -6.02
N ILE A 134 -5.88 23.60 -6.98
CA ILE A 134 -6.55 23.51 -8.28
C ILE A 134 -8.03 23.10 -8.12
N GLY A 135 -8.29 22.09 -7.29
CA GLY A 135 -9.66 21.67 -6.97
C GLY A 135 -10.50 22.82 -6.40
N GLU A 136 -9.95 23.57 -5.45
CA GLU A 136 -10.66 24.71 -4.84
C GLU A 136 -10.99 25.82 -5.84
N GLN A 137 -10.06 26.11 -6.76
CA GLN A 137 -10.28 27.16 -7.76
C GLN A 137 -11.29 26.74 -8.82
N TRP A 138 -11.26 25.48 -9.25
CA TRP A 138 -12.16 24.96 -10.29
C TRP A 138 -13.58 24.68 -9.78
N GLU A 139 -13.77 24.59 -8.46
CA GLU A 139 -15.09 24.53 -7.82
C GLU A 139 -15.98 25.73 -8.16
N SER A 140 -15.39 26.92 -8.35
CA SER A 140 -16.12 28.15 -8.67
C SER A 140 -16.85 28.14 -10.03
N GLY A 141 -16.50 27.21 -10.92
CA GLY A 141 -17.11 27.09 -12.26
C GLY A 141 -16.77 28.21 -13.25
N VAL A 142 -15.98 29.22 -12.84
CA VAL A 142 -15.64 30.41 -13.66
C VAL A 142 -14.97 30.05 -15.00
N HIS A 143 -14.26 28.92 -15.04
CA HIS A 143 -13.50 28.46 -16.21
C HIS A 143 -14.07 27.17 -16.84
N ALA A 144 -15.35 26.87 -16.62
CA ALA A 144 -16.00 25.67 -17.17
C ALA A 144 -15.93 25.60 -18.70
N THR A 145 -15.97 26.74 -19.40
CA THR A 145 -15.84 26.83 -20.87
C THR A 145 -14.48 26.38 -21.40
N SER A 146 -13.45 26.34 -20.55
CA SER A 146 -12.11 25.84 -20.90
C SER A 146 -11.86 24.40 -20.42
N ASN A 147 -12.92 23.69 -20.01
CA ASN A 147 -12.92 22.38 -19.35
C ASN A 147 -12.03 22.33 -18.09
N CYS A 148 -11.90 23.45 -17.37
CA CYS A 148 -11.28 23.49 -16.06
C CYS A 148 -12.36 23.23 -15.01
N THR A 149 -12.73 21.96 -14.85
CA THR A 149 -13.86 21.50 -14.01
C THR A 149 -13.40 20.48 -12.98
N LEU A 150 -14.13 20.36 -11.87
CA LEU A 150 -13.90 19.29 -10.88
C LEU A 150 -14.00 17.90 -11.51
N ASN A 151 -14.92 17.70 -12.46
CA ASN A 151 -15.05 16.42 -13.17
C ASN A 151 -13.78 16.04 -13.93
N PHE A 152 -13.18 16.98 -14.68
CA PHE A 152 -11.90 16.74 -15.35
C PHE A 152 -10.78 16.39 -14.35
N LEU A 153 -10.73 17.06 -13.19
CA LEU A 153 -9.76 16.76 -12.14
C LEU A 153 -9.96 15.35 -11.54
N PHE A 154 -11.20 14.95 -11.27
CA PHE A 154 -11.51 13.62 -10.72
C PHE A 154 -11.23 12.50 -11.71
N GLU A 155 -11.51 12.72 -13.01
CA GLU A 155 -11.10 11.79 -14.06
C GLU A 155 -9.58 11.72 -14.18
N TRP A 156 -8.87 12.85 -14.07
CA TRP A 156 -7.41 12.87 -14.03
C TRP A 156 -6.82 12.04 -12.88
N VAL A 157 -7.33 12.20 -11.65
CA VAL A 157 -6.90 11.37 -10.50
C VAL A 157 -7.13 9.90 -10.79
N TRP A 158 -8.32 9.53 -11.28
CA TRP A 158 -8.67 8.14 -11.55
C TRP A 158 -7.83 7.51 -12.68
N SER A 159 -7.57 8.28 -13.74
CA SER A 159 -6.70 7.88 -14.85
C SER A 159 -5.26 7.69 -14.38
N SER A 160 -4.77 8.56 -13.50
CA SER A 160 -3.44 8.45 -12.88
C SER A 160 -3.32 7.18 -12.02
N VAL A 161 -4.34 6.87 -11.21
CA VAL A 161 -4.41 5.61 -10.44
C VAL A 161 -4.38 4.41 -11.38
N SER A 162 -5.17 4.46 -12.46
CA SER A 162 -5.27 3.38 -13.44
C SER A 162 -3.94 3.13 -14.14
N THR A 163 -3.22 4.16 -14.55
CA THR A 163 -1.91 4.04 -15.21
C THR A 163 -0.84 3.53 -14.25
N ALA A 164 -0.77 4.07 -13.02
CA ALA A 164 0.16 3.58 -12.00
C ALA A 164 -0.11 2.11 -11.64
N TYR A 165 -1.39 1.73 -11.51
CA TYR A 165 -1.77 0.34 -11.22
C TYR A 165 -1.50 -0.61 -12.40
N LYS A 166 -1.68 -0.18 -13.65
CA LYS A 166 -1.26 -0.97 -14.84
C LYS A 166 0.24 -1.25 -14.82
N SER A 167 1.06 -0.26 -14.46
CA SER A 167 2.51 -0.45 -14.29
C SER A 167 2.82 -1.51 -13.22
N VAL A 168 2.15 -1.44 -12.06
CA VAL A 168 2.27 -2.47 -11.02
C VAL A 168 1.88 -3.84 -11.54
N ASN A 169 0.75 -3.97 -12.24
CA ASN A 169 0.30 -5.27 -12.75
C ASN A 169 1.33 -5.90 -13.70
N GLY A 170 1.93 -5.12 -14.60
CA GLY A 170 3.01 -5.65 -15.47
C GLY A 170 4.24 -6.14 -14.69
N ILE A 171 4.56 -5.51 -13.56
CA ILE A 171 5.63 -5.99 -12.66
C ILE A 171 5.18 -7.26 -11.93
N CYS A 172 3.94 -7.30 -11.45
CA CYS A 172 3.34 -8.47 -10.81
C CYS A 172 3.29 -9.68 -11.75
N ASP A 173 2.99 -9.49 -13.04
CA ASP A 173 3.02 -10.57 -14.03
C ASP A 173 4.40 -11.22 -14.10
N THR A 174 5.47 -10.41 -14.00
CA THR A 174 6.84 -10.92 -13.95
C THR A 174 7.11 -11.66 -12.63
N LEU A 175 6.71 -11.10 -11.48
CA LEU A 175 6.85 -11.71 -10.16
C LEU A 175 6.13 -13.06 -10.03
N PHE A 176 4.98 -13.17 -10.67
CA PHE A 176 4.04 -14.28 -10.57
C PHE A 176 4.17 -15.30 -11.72
N SER A 177 5.07 -15.04 -12.67
CA SER A 177 5.28 -15.89 -13.87
C SER A 177 5.92 -17.26 -13.59
N ALA A 178 6.26 -17.59 -12.33
CA ALA A 178 7.05 -18.76 -11.94
C ALA A 178 8.38 -18.93 -12.70
N SER A 179 8.87 -17.87 -13.37
CA SER A 179 10.08 -17.88 -14.19
C SER A 179 11.35 -18.11 -13.35
N GLY A 180 11.30 -17.81 -12.05
CA GLY A 180 12.44 -17.85 -11.14
C GLY A 180 13.48 -16.75 -11.41
N GLN A 181 13.12 -15.74 -12.20
CA GLN A 181 13.96 -14.59 -12.46
C GLN A 181 13.79 -13.55 -11.34
N GLU A 182 14.91 -13.02 -10.84
CA GLU A 182 14.86 -11.86 -9.96
C GLU A 182 14.45 -10.62 -10.74
N LEU A 183 13.69 -9.73 -10.08
CA LEU A 183 13.42 -8.42 -10.66
C LEU A 183 14.69 -7.59 -10.73
N ASP A 184 14.89 -6.97 -11.89
CA ASP A 184 15.94 -5.99 -12.10
C ASP A 184 15.74 -4.74 -11.20
N VAL A 185 16.81 -3.94 -11.11
CA VAL A 185 16.80 -2.72 -10.26
C VAL A 185 15.79 -1.69 -10.78
N SER A 186 15.56 -1.61 -12.09
CA SER A 186 14.62 -0.69 -12.72
C SER A 186 13.17 -0.98 -12.36
N LEU A 187 12.74 -2.23 -12.41
CA LEU A 187 11.39 -2.68 -12.06
C LEU A 187 11.16 -2.55 -10.55
N LYS A 188 12.17 -2.83 -9.72
CA LYS A 188 12.12 -2.56 -8.27
C LYS A 188 11.89 -1.08 -7.99
N ARG A 189 12.67 -0.18 -8.62
CA ARG A 189 12.48 1.27 -8.49
C ARG A 189 11.11 1.71 -8.98
N ARG A 190 10.70 1.23 -10.15
CA ARG A 190 9.38 1.51 -10.75
C ARG A 190 8.24 1.12 -9.80
N LEU A 191 8.33 -0.02 -9.13
CA LEU A 191 7.35 -0.43 -8.12
C LEU A 191 7.30 0.54 -6.93
N GLN A 192 8.46 0.93 -6.40
CA GLN A 192 8.53 1.90 -5.27
C GLN A 192 7.92 3.24 -5.65
N LEU A 193 8.16 3.70 -6.87
CA LEU A 193 7.58 4.95 -7.38
C LEU A 193 6.07 4.81 -7.61
N SER A 194 5.61 3.73 -8.25
CA SER A 194 4.16 3.44 -8.37
C SER A 194 3.48 3.47 -7.00
N ARG A 195 4.11 2.87 -5.98
CA ARG A 195 3.62 2.92 -4.60
C ARG A 195 3.50 4.35 -4.09
N LEU A 196 4.58 5.15 -4.20
CA LEU A 196 4.60 6.54 -3.74
C LEU A 196 3.52 7.39 -4.43
N ILE A 197 3.35 7.21 -5.74
CA ILE A 197 2.32 7.92 -6.51
C ILE A 197 0.91 7.50 -6.07
N LEU A 198 0.66 6.22 -5.86
CA LEU A 198 -0.62 5.73 -5.36
C LEU A 198 -0.94 6.25 -3.96
N ASP A 199 0.06 6.39 -3.08
CA ASP A 199 -0.11 6.99 -1.75
C ASP A 199 -0.51 8.47 -1.83
N ARG A 200 0.13 9.22 -2.73
CA ARG A 200 -0.22 10.62 -3.00
C ARG A 200 -1.63 10.75 -3.58
N LEU A 201 -1.99 9.90 -4.53
CA LEU A 201 -3.32 9.87 -5.13
C LEU A 201 -4.40 9.48 -4.11
N TYR A 202 -4.11 8.53 -3.23
CA TYR A 202 -5.00 8.17 -2.12
C TYR A 202 -5.24 9.36 -1.19
N TYR A 203 -4.18 10.08 -0.81
CA TYR A 203 -4.30 11.29 0.01
C TYR A 203 -5.14 12.37 -0.69
N ILE A 204 -4.85 12.68 -1.96
CA ILE A 204 -5.60 13.66 -2.76
C ILE A 204 -7.07 13.26 -2.85
N HIS A 205 -7.35 12.01 -3.18
CA HIS A 205 -8.72 11.52 -3.35
C HIS A 205 -9.47 11.49 -2.02
N THR A 206 -8.81 11.18 -0.91
CA THR A 206 -9.39 11.27 0.44
C THR A 206 -9.76 12.71 0.79
N ALA A 207 -8.89 13.68 0.49
CA ALA A 207 -9.19 15.09 0.70
C ALA A 207 -10.38 15.55 -0.17
N PHE A 208 -10.47 15.10 -1.42
CA PHE A 208 -11.62 15.37 -2.28
C PHE A 208 -12.90 14.73 -1.77
N CYS A 209 -12.88 13.46 -1.34
CA CYS A 209 -14.02 12.84 -0.69
C CYS A 209 -14.47 13.66 0.52
N SER A 210 -13.56 14.02 1.43
CA SER A 210 -13.91 14.78 2.63
C SER A 210 -14.56 16.14 2.32
N LYS A 211 -14.13 16.81 1.25
CA LYS A 211 -14.63 18.15 0.89
C LYS A 211 -15.92 18.09 0.06
N TYR A 212 -16.01 17.14 -0.85
CA TYR A 212 -17.06 17.08 -1.87
C TYR A 212 -18.11 15.99 -1.61
N ASN A 213 -18.09 15.30 -0.45
CA ASN A 213 -19.04 14.20 -0.17
C ASN A 213 -20.52 14.61 -0.13
N HIS A 214 -20.80 15.91 0.06
CA HIS A 214 -22.17 16.42 0.12
C HIS A 214 -22.68 16.92 -1.25
N THR A 215 -21.93 16.68 -2.31
CA THR A 215 -22.24 17.14 -3.66
C THR A 215 -22.71 15.99 -4.55
N LEU A 216 -23.11 16.29 -5.78
CA LEU A 216 -23.47 15.31 -6.81
C LEU A 216 -22.34 14.31 -7.18
N TYR A 217 -21.12 14.50 -6.68
CA TYR A 217 -19.97 13.64 -6.96
C TYR A 217 -19.82 12.48 -5.96
N ALA A 218 -20.59 12.43 -4.88
CA ALA A 218 -20.47 11.43 -3.81
C ALA A 218 -20.52 9.98 -4.35
N ASP A 219 -21.50 9.70 -5.22
CA ASP A 219 -21.71 8.38 -5.84
C ASP A 219 -20.53 7.90 -6.68
N THR A 220 -19.67 8.81 -7.14
CA THR A 220 -18.45 8.47 -7.91
C THR A 220 -17.21 8.46 -7.03
N LEU A 221 -17.10 9.38 -6.07
CA LEU A 221 -15.90 9.56 -5.26
C LEU A 221 -15.73 8.44 -4.21
N GLU A 222 -16.79 8.04 -3.49
CA GLU A 222 -16.68 7.02 -2.45
C GLU A 222 -16.28 5.63 -2.99
N PRO A 223 -16.88 5.11 -4.08
CA PRO A 223 -16.46 3.82 -4.64
C PRO A 223 -15.02 3.86 -5.16
N ARG A 224 -14.61 4.98 -5.78
CA ARG A 224 -13.21 5.17 -6.22
C ARG A 224 -12.25 5.20 -5.04
N LEU A 225 -12.60 5.84 -3.93
CA LEU A 225 -11.76 5.83 -2.73
C LEU A 225 -11.55 4.40 -2.20
N LYS A 226 -12.63 3.60 -2.12
CA LYS A 226 -12.54 2.19 -1.72
C LYS A 226 -11.64 1.39 -2.67
N ALA A 227 -11.75 1.62 -3.98
CA ALA A 227 -10.90 0.95 -4.97
C ALA A 227 -9.42 1.35 -4.81
N ILE A 228 -9.12 2.64 -4.61
CA ILE A 228 -7.75 3.12 -4.37
C ILE A 228 -7.20 2.55 -3.06
N ASP A 229 -8.01 2.44 -2.00
CA ASP A 229 -7.62 1.84 -0.72
C ASP A 229 -7.19 0.37 -0.88
N ILE A 230 -7.93 -0.40 -1.69
CA ILE A 230 -7.63 -1.80 -1.99
C ILE A 230 -6.35 -1.91 -2.85
N ILE A 231 -6.20 -1.05 -3.86
CA ILE A 231 -5.01 -1.03 -4.72
C ILE A 231 -3.76 -0.68 -3.90
N THR A 232 -3.82 0.37 -3.08
CA THR A 232 -2.70 0.78 -2.22
C THR A 232 -2.33 -0.30 -1.21
N LEU A 233 -3.33 -0.93 -0.56
CA LEU A 233 -3.10 -2.08 0.32
C LEU A 233 -2.35 -3.20 -0.41
N PHE A 234 -2.82 -3.61 -1.59
CA PHE A 234 -2.18 -4.65 -2.39
C PHE A 234 -0.74 -4.28 -2.75
N VAL A 235 -0.49 -3.08 -3.27
CA VAL A 235 0.84 -2.61 -3.68
C VAL A 235 1.81 -2.52 -2.49
N HIS A 236 1.32 -2.09 -1.33
CA HIS A 236 2.10 -2.04 -0.10
C HIS A 236 2.56 -3.44 0.31
N GLN A 237 1.64 -4.41 0.29
CA GLN A 237 1.95 -5.79 0.64
C GLN A 237 2.91 -6.42 -0.39
N VAL A 238 2.68 -6.27 -1.70
CA VAL A 238 3.61 -6.74 -2.74
C VAL A 238 5.02 -6.17 -2.52
N SER A 239 5.12 -4.87 -2.31
CA SER A 239 6.41 -4.19 -2.07
C SER A 239 7.09 -4.70 -0.79
N TRP A 240 6.33 -4.95 0.27
CA TRP A 240 6.86 -5.47 1.53
C TRP A 240 7.35 -6.91 1.38
N PHE A 241 6.55 -7.81 0.78
CA PHE A 241 6.93 -9.20 0.53
C PHE A 241 8.19 -9.30 -0.34
N MET A 242 8.36 -8.41 -1.31
CA MET A 242 9.60 -8.29 -2.08
C MET A 242 10.80 -7.87 -1.22
N ASN A 243 10.65 -6.83 -0.39
CA ASN A 243 11.74 -6.33 0.47
C ASN A 243 12.17 -7.36 1.54
N VAL A 244 11.23 -8.19 1.96
CA VAL A 244 11.43 -9.28 2.92
C VAL A 244 12.10 -10.50 2.26
N GLY A 245 12.01 -10.66 0.94
CA GLY A 245 12.58 -11.80 0.20
C GLY A 245 11.64 -13.00 0.07
N LEU A 246 10.33 -12.79 0.27
CA LEU A 246 9.28 -13.80 0.02
C LEU A 246 8.75 -13.75 -1.42
N LEU A 247 9.07 -12.67 -2.16
CA LEU A 247 8.79 -12.54 -3.59
C LEU A 247 10.06 -12.18 -4.37
N PRO A 248 10.22 -12.69 -5.61
CA PRO A 248 9.37 -13.68 -6.27
C PRO A 248 9.47 -15.06 -5.60
N GLU A 249 8.41 -15.88 -5.72
CA GLU A 249 8.40 -17.22 -5.14
C GLU A 249 9.41 -18.14 -5.85
N ALA A 250 10.07 -19.02 -5.08
CA ALA A 250 10.99 -19.99 -5.64
C ALA A 250 10.24 -21.00 -6.52
N ASN A 251 10.64 -21.11 -7.79
CA ASN A 251 10.03 -22.06 -8.73
C ASN A 251 10.39 -23.52 -8.42
N SER A 252 9.91 -24.47 -9.22
CA SER A 252 10.19 -25.90 -9.05
C SER A 252 11.68 -26.26 -9.10
N LYS A 253 12.52 -25.41 -9.68
CA LYS A 253 13.98 -25.54 -9.74
C LYS A 253 14.70 -24.88 -8.55
N GLY A 254 13.96 -24.25 -7.64
CA GLY A 254 14.50 -23.54 -6.49
C GLY A 254 15.02 -22.13 -6.79
N LEU A 255 14.62 -21.54 -7.93
CA LEU A 255 15.05 -20.20 -8.34
C LEU A 255 13.99 -19.13 -8.02
N PRO A 256 14.38 -17.93 -7.54
CA PRO A 256 15.77 -17.54 -7.27
C PRO A 256 16.29 -18.20 -5.99
N ASN A 257 17.59 -18.51 -5.96
CA ASN A 257 18.24 -19.22 -4.84
C ASN A 257 18.20 -18.42 -3.52
N THR A 258 17.91 -17.12 -3.61
CA THR A 258 17.83 -16.16 -2.51
C THR A 258 16.44 -16.13 -1.87
N ALA A 259 15.40 -16.62 -2.56
CA ALA A 259 14.03 -16.61 -2.06
C ALA A 259 13.78 -17.72 -1.03
N ILE A 260 13.01 -17.40 -0.01
CA ILE A 260 12.47 -18.42 0.90
C ILE A 260 11.34 -19.17 0.21
N ARG A 261 11.43 -20.49 0.23
CA ARG A 261 10.41 -21.35 -0.36
C ARG A 261 9.17 -21.39 0.53
N TYR A 262 8.04 -20.94 -0.01
CA TYR A 262 6.73 -21.23 0.54
C TYR A 262 6.39 -22.72 0.33
N ASP A 263 6.46 -23.53 1.40
CA ASP A 263 6.19 -24.96 1.32
C ASP A 263 4.70 -25.26 1.52
N TYR A 264 3.91 -24.97 0.48
CA TYR A 264 2.46 -25.19 0.49
C TYR A 264 2.10 -26.62 0.92
N LEU A 265 2.77 -27.65 0.38
CA LEU A 265 2.44 -29.04 0.67
C LEU A 265 2.64 -29.40 2.15
N LYS A 266 3.66 -28.84 2.80
CA LYS A 266 3.88 -29.06 4.22
C LYS A 266 2.82 -28.36 5.07
N LEU A 267 2.47 -27.11 4.72
CA LEU A 267 1.44 -26.35 5.44
C LEU A 267 0.06 -26.95 5.26
N ASP A 268 -0.30 -27.36 4.04
CA ASP A 268 -1.57 -28.00 3.72
C ASP A 268 -1.73 -29.32 4.48
N ARG A 269 -0.69 -30.18 4.48
CA ARG A 269 -0.70 -31.42 5.28
C ARG A 269 -0.91 -31.14 6.76
N PHE A 270 -0.20 -30.17 7.32
CA PHE A 270 -0.39 -29.78 8.72
C PHE A 270 -1.83 -29.35 9.00
N ALA A 271 -2.40 -28.50 8.16
CA ALA A 271 -3.77 -28.02 8.31
C ALA A 271 -4.80 -29.17 8.20
N VAL A 272 -4.62 -30.08 7.23
CA VAL A 272 -5.47 -31.28 7.07
C VAL A 272 -5.38 -32.18 8.30
N ASP A 273 -4.18 -32.52 8.76
CA ASP A 273 -3.97 -33.36 9.94
C ASP A 273 -4.55 -32.72 11.20
N ARG A 274 -4.39 -31.39 11.34
CA ARG A 274 -4.94 -30.63 12.48
C ARG A 274 -6.46 -30.68 12.49
N ARG A 275 -7.11 -30.42 11.36
CA ARG A 275 -8.58 -30.53 11.20
C ARG A 275 -9.07 -31.94 11.53
N GLN A 276 -8.42 -32.98 11.00
CA GLN A 276 -8.78 -34.38 11.26
C GLN A 276 -8.68 -34.75 12.74
N ARG A 277 -7.60 -34.33 13.42
CA ARG A 277 -7.43 -34.53 14.86
C ARG A 277 -8.54 -33.86 15.66
N LEU A 278 -8.82 -32.58 15.38
CA LEU A 278 -9.84 -31.81 16.09
C LEU A 278 -11.25 -32.41 15.88
N ASN A 279 -11.57 -32.83 14.66
CA ASN A 279 -12.82 -33.53 14.35
C ASN A 279 -12.93 -34.88 15.09
N THR A 280 -11.82 -35.60 15.23
CA THR A 280 -11.78 -36.85 16.00
C THR A 280 -12.02 -36.62 17.48
N LEU A 281 -11.44 -35.56 18.07
CA LEU A 281 -11.68 -35.16 19.45
C LEU A 281 -13.14 -34.77 19.68
N PHE A 282 -13.71 -33.96 18.78
CA PHE A 282 -15.13 -33.61 18.81
C PHE A 282 -16.03 -34.85 18.75
N ALA A 283 -15.76 -35.79 17.83
CA ALA A 283 -16.55 -37.02 17.69
C ALA A 283 -16.50 -37.89 18.97
N LYS A 284 -15.33 -37.97 19.63
CA LYS A 284 -15.20 -38.65 20.93
C LYS A 284 -16.01 -37.95 22.02
N PHE A 285 -15.99 -36.61 22.05
CA PHE A 285 -16.75 -35.83 23.01
C PHE A 285 -18.27 -35.97 22.78
N LYS A 286 -18.75 -35.94 21.53
CA LYS A 286 -20.16 -36.15 21.19
C LYS A 286 -20.66 -37.53 21.64
N LYS A 287 -19.84 -38.57 21.49
CA LYS A 287 -20.13 -39.93 21.99
C LYS A 287 -20.23 -40.01 23.51
N SER A 288 -19.65 -39.07 24.26
CA SER A 288 -19.75 -39.00 25.72
C SER A 288 -21.10 -38.46 26.24
N GLY A 289 -22.06 -38.19 25.34
CA GLY A 289 -23.44 -37.82 25.70
C GLY A 289 -23.65 -36.32 25.94
N LYS A 290 -22.65 -35.47 25.65
CA LYS A 290 -22.75 -34.01 25.78
C LYS A 290 -23.16 -33.40 24.45
N SER A 291 -24.30 -32.71 24.41
CA SER A 291 -24.78 -31.99 23.23
C SER A 291 -23.97 -30.71 23.03
N HIS A 292 -22.95 -30.78 22.18
CA HIS A 292 -22.31 -29.58 21.64
C HIS A 292 -22.33 -29.65 20.13
N GLU A 293 -22.77 -28.57 19.50
CA GLU A 293 -22.68 -28.37 18.07
C GLU A 293 -21.26 -27.94 17.69
N LEU A 294 -20.78 -28.38 16.53
CA LEU A 294 -19.53 -27.88 15.96
C LEU A 294 -19.78 -26.46 15.44
N PRO A 295 -18.88 -25.48 15.64
CA PRO A 295 -18.96 -24.23 14.90
C PRO A 295 -18.97 -24.50 13.39
N GLY A 296 -19.62 -23.64 12.59
CA GLY A 296 -19.70 -23.80 11.13
C GLY A 296 -18.33 -23.92 10.46
N ALA A 297 -17.38 -23.08 10.88
CA ALA A 297 -15.98 -23.10 10.43
C ALA A 297 -15.13 -24.22 11.07
N GLY A 298 -15.69 -25.05 11.95
CA GLY A 298 -14.95 -26.08 12.68
C GLY A 298 -14.18 -25.56 13.88
N LEU A 299 -13.12 -26.27 14.27
CA LEU A 299 -12.31 -25.98 15.45
C LEU A 299 -10.89 -25.49 15.12
N TYR A 300 -10.49 -25.53 13.84
CA TYR A 300 -9.23 -24.95 13.40
C TYR A 300 -9.46 -23.44 13.28
N LEU A 301 -8.81 -22.65 14.13
CA LEU A 301 -9.24 -21.28 14.39
C LEU A 301 -9.07 -20.39 13.17
N VAL A 302 -7.98 -20.56 12.41
CA VAL A 302 -7.74 -19.80 11.18
C VAL A 302 -8.85 -19.96 10.12
N ASP A 303 -9.59 -21.08 10.13
CA ASP A 303 -10.68 -21.31 9.17
C ASP A 303 -11.83 -20.31 9.31
N HIS A 304 -11.97 -19.67 10.48
CA HIS A 304 -12.98 -18.63 10.68
C HIS A 304 -12.73 -17.41 9.81
N PHE A 305 -11.47 -17.12 9.43
CA PHE A 305 -11.16 -16.01 8.53
C PHE A 305 -11.46 -16.31 7.05
N VAL A 306 -11.68 -17.59 6.71
CA VAL A 306 -11.94 -18.05 5.33
C VAL A 306 -13.43 -18.39 5.16
N HIS A 307 -13.98 -19.14 6.12
CA HIS A 307 -15.36 -19.63 6.10
C HIS A 307 -16.40 -18.51 5.97
N ASP A 308 -16.15 -17.35 6.59
CA ASP A 308 -17.09 -16.23 6.54
C ASP A 308 -17.10 -15.53 5.17
N TYR A 309 -16.20 -15.88 4.24
CA TYR A 309 -16.01 -15.25 2.94
C TYR A 309 -15.81 -16.27 1.82
N ASN A 310 -16.91 -16.83 1.30
CA ASN A 310 -16.89 -17.86 0.24
C ASN A 310 -16.03 -17.49 -0.98
N GLU A 311 -16.04 -16.22 -1.40
CA GLU A 311 -15.25 -15.74 -2.55
C GLU A 311 -13.74 -15.93 -2.35
N LEU A 312 -13.27 -15.86 -1.10
CA LEU A 312 -11.86 -16.06 -0.75
C LEU A 312 -11.46 -17.53 -0.88
N GLY A 313 -12.28 -18.44 -0.34
CA GLY A 313 -12.08 -19.89 -0.51
C GLY A 313 -12.16 -20.31 -1.98
N GLN A 314 -13.14 -19.80 -2.73
CA GLN A 314 -13.29 -20.09 -4.16
C GLN A 314 -12.06 -19.64 -4.97
N GLN A 315 -11.52 -18.45 -4.69
CA GLN A 315 -10.31 -17.97 -5.36
C GLN A 315 -9.12 -18.88 -5.13
N TRP A 316 -8.97 -19.44 -3.93
CA TRP A 316 -7.89 -20.39 -3.64
C TRP A 316 -8.09 -21.73 -4.32
N GLU A 317 -9.32 -22.25 -4.37
CA GLU A 317 -9.66 -23.47 -5.10
C GLU A 317 -9.39 -23.32 -6.61
N ASP A 318 -9.79 -22.20 -7.21
CA ASP A 318 -9.56 -21.90 -8.63
C ASP A 318 -8.07 -21.79 -8.98
N GLU A 319 -7.22 -21.44 -8.01
CA GLU A 319 -5.76 -21.32 -8.17
C GLU A 319 -5.01 -22.61 -7.77
N GLY A 320 -5.73 -23.74 -7.64
CA GLY A 320 -5.15 -25.06 -7.42
C GLY A 320 -4.92 -25.44 -5.95
N GLY A 321 -5.47 -24.65 -5.03
CA GLY A 321 -5.52 -24.94 -3.60
C GLY A 321 -6.80 -25.67 -3.19
N SER A 322 -7.13 -25.55 -1.90
CA SER A 322 -8.44 -25.94 -1.38
C SER A 322 -9.30 -24.70 -1.11
N ASN A 323 -10.59 -24.90 -0.83
CA ASN A 323 -11.47 -23.82 -0.36
C ASN A 323 -11.25 -23.42 1.11
N ALA A 324 -10.16 -23.90 1.72
CA ALA A 324 -9.78 -23.65 3.10
C ALA A 324 -8.30 -23.25 3.18
N TYR A 325 -7.88 -22.74 4.34
CA TYR A 325 -6.48 -22.40 4.59
C TYR A 325 -5.57 -23.65 4.49
N PRO A 326 -4.32 -23.56 4.01
CA PRO A 326 -3.56 -22.37 3.62
C PRO A 326 -3.77 -21.92 2.17
N PRO A 327 -3.44 -20.65 1.83
CA PRO A 327 -3.41 -20.21 0.44
C PRO A 327 -2.42 -21.07 -0.39
N PRO A 328 -2.72 -21.40 -1.66
CA PRO A 328 -1.86 -22.28 -2.46
C PRO A 328 -0.50 -21.66 -2.84
N SER A 329 -0.38 -20.33 -2.77
CA SER A 329 0.87 -19.59 -3.01
C SER A 329 0.85 -18.23 -2.31
N ILE A 330 1.99 -17.56 -2.21
CA ILE A 330 2.06 -16.15 -1.73
C ILE A 330 1.31 -15.23 -2.69
N GLN A 331 1.40 -15.51 -3.99
CA GLN A 331 0.60 -14.83 -5.00
C GLN A 331 -0.90 -14.94 -4.72
N SER A 332 -1.39 -16.14 -4.39
CA SER A 332 -2.80 -16.38 -4.05
C SER A 332 -3.24 -15.58 -2.84
N LEU A 333 -2.41 -15.55 -1.79
CA LEU A 333 -2.64 -14.73 -0.60
C LEU A 333 -2.72 -13.23 -0.95
N LEU A 334 -1.80 -12.72 -1.77
CA LEU A 334 -1.77 -11.30 -2.16
C LEU A 334 -2.96 -10.93 -3.06
N ARG A 335 -3.41 -11.84 -3.93
CA ARG A 335 -4.63 -11.65 -4.73
C ARG A 335 -5.88 -11.57 -3.86
N SER A 336 -5.95 -12.31 -2.77
CA SER A 336 -7.08 -12.22 -1.81
C SER A 336 -7.25 -10.83 -1.20
N LEU A 337 -6.16 -10.03 -1.12
CA LEU A 337 -6.24 -8.64 -0.64
C LEU A 337 -7.13 -7.76 -1.51
N ARG A 338 -7.35 -8.14 -2.77
CA ARG A 338 -8.13 -7.39 -3.76
C ARG A 338 -9.63 -7.68 -3.71
N ILE A 339 -10.07 -8.70 -2.97
CA ILE A 339 -11.48 -9.08 -2.85
C ILE A 339 -12.22 -8.01 -2.04
N GLN A 340 -13.20 -7.34 -2.63
CA GLN A 340 -13.82 -6.16 -2.01
C GLN A 340 -14.71 -6.50 -0.80
N THR A 341 -15.31 -7.70 -0.81
CA THR A 341 -16.24 -8.17 0.22
C THR A 341 -15.54 -8.52 1.54
N VAL A 342 -14.23 -8.81 1.49
CA VAL A 342 -13.45 -9.19 2.67
C VAL A 342 -12.89 -7.93 3.38
N PRO A 343 -13.12 -7.77 4.69
CA PRO A 343 -12.57 -6.66 5.46
C PRO A 343 -11.04 -6.63 5.45
N THR A 344 -10.47 -5.42 5.48
CA THR A 344 -9.02 -5.20 5.54
C THR A 344 -8.38 -5.86 6.77
N SER A 345 -9.07 -5.87 7.91
CA SER A 345 -8.60 -6.57 9.11
C SER A 345 -8.45 -8.08 8.87
N THR A 346 -9.45 -8.74 8.29
CA THR A 346 -9.40 -10.18 7.95
C THR A 346 -8.28 -10.49 6.96
N LYS A 347 -8.13 -9.67 5.92
CA LYS A 347 -7.04 -9.78 4.93
C LYS A 347 -5.67 -9.75 5.59
N LEU A 348 -5.43 -8.76 6.44
CA LEU A 348 -4.15 -8.60 7.15
C LEU A 348 -3.93 -9.67 8.22
N ALA A 349 -5.00 -10.18 8.84
CA ALA A 349 -4.94 -11.32 9.75
C ALA A 349 -4.45 -12.59 9.03
N LEU A 350 -5.00 -12.88 7.85
CA LEU A 350 -4.56 -14.02 7.03
C LEU A 350 -3.09 -13.87 6.60
N VAL A 351 -2.67 -12.66 6.22
CA VAL A 351 -1.26 -12.38 5.91
C VAL A 351 -0.38 -12.64 7.13
N GLN A 352 -0.73 -12.11 8.30
CA GLN A 352 0.05 -12.32 9.52
C GLN A 352 0.12 -13.81 9.90
N TYR A 353 -1.02 -14.51 9.87
CA TYR A 353 -1.08 -15.93 10.20
C TYR A 353 -0.20 -16.76 9.25
N THR A 354 -0.25 -16.46 7.95
CA THR A 354 0.61 -17.12 6.94
C THR A 354 2.09 -16.86 7.19
N LEU A 355 2.46 -15.64 7.61
CA LEU A 355 3.85 -15.31 7.96
C LEU A 355 4.33 -16.12 9.17
N LEU A 356 3.49 -16.31 10.18
CA LEU A 356 3.82 -17.16 11.34
C LEU A 356 4.04 -18.62 10.92
N ASP A 357 3.21 -19.14 10.02
CA ASP A 357 3.37 -20.48 9.45
C ASP A 357 4.66 -20.63 8.65
N ILE A 358 5.02 -19.63 7.82
CA ILE A 358 6.31 -19.62 7.13
C ILE A 358 7.45 -19.64 8.15
N MET A 359 7.38 -18.80 9.19
CA MET A 359 8.40 -18.74 10.25
C MET A 359 8.53 -20.02 11.08
N SER A 360 7.49 -20.85 11.14
CA SER A 360 7.51 -22.12 11.86
C SER A 360 8.17 -23.25 11.05
N VAL A 361 8.15 -23.13 9.72
CA VAL A 361 8.69 -24.13 8.80
C VAL A 361 10.17 -23.90 8.48
N ILE A 362 10.60 -22.64 8.40
CA ILE A 362 11.96 -22.28 7.98
C ILE A 362 13.02 -22.57 9.06
N ASP A 363 14.26 -22.80 8.61
CA ASP A 363 15.43 -22.85 9.48
C ASP A 363 15.83 -21.43 9.89
N LYS A 364 15.37 -21.00 11.08
CA LYS A 364 15.61 -19.64 11.62
C LYS A 364 17.09 -19.28 11.68
N SER A 365 17.98 -20.26 11.87
CA SER A 365 19.43 -20.01 11.96
C SER A 365 20.04 -19.57 10.62
N LYS A 366 19.44 -19.97 9.50
CA LYS A 366 19.88 -19.62 8.14
C LYS A 366 19.22 -18.36 7.59
N HIS A 367 18.15 -17.89 8.24
CA HIS A 367 17.30 -16.81 7.76
C HIS A 367 17.08 -15.72 8.82
N GLU A 368 18.14 -15.35 9.54
CA GLU A 368 18.06 -14.40 10.67
C GLU A 368 17.58 -13.00 10.24
N ASP A 369 18.06 -12.49 9.09
CA ASP A 369 17.60 -11.22 8.50
C ASP A 369 16.11 -11.24 8.16
N LEU A 370 15.62 -12.36 7.61
CA LEU A 370 14.20 -12.54 7.34
C LEU A 370 13.38 -12.51 8.63
N VAL A 371 13.81 -13.26 9.65
CA VAL A 371 13.12 -13.33 10.94
C VAL A 371 13.00 -11.93 11.55
N SER A 372 14.07 -11.12 11.47
CA SER A 372 14.05 -9.73 11.90
C SER A 372 13.03 -8.89 11.11
N LYS A 373 13.06 -8.97 9.77
CA LYS A 373 12.15 -8.22 8.89
C LYS A 373 10.68 -8.62 9.07
N VAL A 374 10.36 -9.90 9.14
CA VAL A 374 9.00 -10.38 9.41
C VAL A 374 8.56 -9.97 10.81
N GLY A 375 9.48 -9.94 11.79
CA GLY A 375 9.24 -9.39 13.12
C GLY A 375 8.75 -7.93 13.10
N THR A 376 9.12 -7.14 12.10
CA THR A 376 8.64 -5.76 11.92
C THR A 376 7.26 -5.63 11.26
N PHE A 377 6.62 -6.74 10.84
CA PHE A 377 5.34 -6.70 10.15
C PHE A 377 4.28 -5.92 10.93
N HIS A 378 4.21 -6.11 12.25
CA HIS A 378 3.27 -5.41 13.14
C HIS A 378 3.42 -3.87 13.16
N LEU A 379 4.52 -3.33 12.62
CA LEU A 379 4.76 -1.88 12.51
C LEU A 379 4.17 -1.28 11.23
N LEU A 380 3.64 -2.10 10.30
CA LEU A 380 3.06 -1.58 9.07
C LEU A 380 1.75 -0.82 9.33
N PRO A 381 1.45 0.21 8.53
CA PRO A 381 0.17 0.91 8.60
C PRO A 381 -1.02 -0.05 8.46
N LYS A 382 -2.14 0.30 9.11
CA LYS A 382 -3.40 -0.48 9.14
C LYS A 382 -3.34 -1.80 9.95
N ILE A 383 -2.20 -2.17 10.53
CA ILE A 383 -2.11 -3.30 11.45
C ILE A 383 -2.35 -2.82 12.88
N ASN A 384 -3.32 -3.43 13.54
CA ASN A 384 -3.64 -3.15 14.93
C ASN A 384 -2.77 -4.04 15.85
N ALA A 385 -2.15 -3.44 16.88
CA ALA A 385 -1.39 -4.16 17.89
C ALA A 385 -2.25 -5.19 18.66
N THR A 386 -3.51 -4.85 18.96
CA THR A 386 -4.45 -5.80 19.59
C THR A 386 -4.74 -6.97 18.67
N GLN A 387 -5.00 -6.69 17.38
CA GLN A 387 -5.21 -7.74 16.38
C GLN A 387 -3.98 -8.63 16.24
N THR A 388 -2.78 -8.05 16.26
CA THR A 388 -1.52 -8.80 16.22
C THR A 388 -1.44 -9.83 17.36
N LYS A 389 -1.80 -9.43 18.58
CA LYS A 389 -1.86 -10.33 19.74
C LYS A 389 -2.90 -11.42 19.54
N VAL A 390 -4.11 -11.07 19.08
CA VAL A 390 -5.17 -12.05 18.79
C VAL A 390 -4.64 -13.10 17.80
N ILE A 391 -4.13 -12.69 16.64
CA ILE A 391 -3.64 -13.63 15.62
C ILE A 391 -2.49 -14.49 16.13
N ASN A 392 -1.55 -13.91 16.88
CA ASN A 392 -0.50 -14.70 17.54
C ASN A 392 -1.11 -15.74 18.50
N GLY A 393 -2.08 -15.35 19.32
CA GLY A 393 -2.78 -16.25 20.22
C GLY A 393 -3.47 -17.41 19.50
N LEU A 394 -4.25 -17.11 18.45
CA LEU A 394 -4.93 -18.13 17.65
C LEU A 394 -3.94 -19.11 17.02
N TRP A 395 -2.85 -18.60 16.44
CA TRP A 395 -1.79 -19.41 15.84
C TRP A 395 -1.19 -20.39 16.84
N HIS A 396 -0.85 -19.92 18.06
CA HIS A 396 -0.30 -20.79 19.11
C HIS A 396 -1.30 -21.87 19.54
N LEU A 397 -2.58 -21.52 19.70
CA LEU A 397 -3.61 -22.50 20.06
C LEU A 397 -3.81 -23.56 18.97
N ASP A 398 -3.81 -23.15 17.70
CA ASP A 398 -3.87 -24.05 16.54
C ASP A 398 -2.66 -25.00 16.50
N HIS A 399 -1.50 -24.56 17.02
CA HIS A 399 -0.27 -25.36 17.17
C HIS A 399 -0.17 -26.12 18.51
N SER A 400 -1.25 -26.17 19.30
CA SER A 400 -1.29 -26.83 20.62
C SER A 400 -0.36 -26.22 21.70
N LEU A 401 0.10 -24.98 21.49
CA LEU A 401 0.85 -24.17 22.46
C LEU A 401 -0.15 -23.36 23.30
N PHE A 402 -0.86 -24.07 24.18
CA PHE A 402 -2.06 -23.53 24.84
C PHE A 402 -1.76 -22.41 25.83
N GLU A 403 -0.66 -22.49 26.57
CA GLU A 403 -0.33 -21.52 27.61
C GLU A 403 0.14 -20.21 26.98
N GLU A 404 1.01 -20.29 25.98
CA GLU A 404 1.48 -19.16 25.19
C GLU A 404 0.33 -18.50 24.43
N GLY A 405 -0.53 -19.31 23.79
CA GLY A 405 -1.69 -18.80 23.06
C GLY A 405 -2.65 -18.01 23.96
N LEU A 406 -2.94 -18.53 25.16
CA LEU A 406 -3.79 -17.84 26.13
C LEU A 406 -3.11 -16.61 26.73
N GLN A 407 -1.78 -16.61 26.89
CA GLN A 407 -1.07 -15.41 27.36
C GLN A 407 -1.32 -14.21 26.43
N TYR A 408 -1.37 -14.43 25.11
CA TYR A 408 -1.70 -13.37 24.16
C TYR A 408 -3.18 -12.93 24.24
N LEU A 409 -4.11 -13.89 24.37
CA LEU A 409 -5.55 -13.60 24.37
C LEU A 409 -6.06 -12.99 25.67
N LEU A 410 -5.36 -13.24 26.79
CA LEU A 410 -5.69 -12.69 28.12
C LEU A 410 -4.97 -11.36 28.41
N ASP A 411 -4.25 -10.82 27.43
CA ASP A 411 -3.64 -9.50 27.55
C ASP A 411 -4.73 -8.42 27.73
N ARG A 412 -4.48 -7.45 28.59
CA ARG A 412 -5.44 -6.38 28.96
C ARG A 412 -5.92 -5.55 27.77
N THR A 413 -5.16 -5.52 26.67
CA THR A 413 -5.53 -4.78 25.46
C THR A 413 -6.51 -5.55 24.57
N VAL A 414 -6.66 -6.86 24.78
CA VAL A 414 -7.59 -7.71 24.03
C VAL A 414 -8.92 -7.71 24.76
N THR A 415 -9.96 -7.33 24.05
CA THR A 415 -11.33 -7.28 24.56
C THR A 415 -12.20 -8.32 23.87
N VAL A 416 -13.37 -8.62 24.44
CA VAL A 416 -14.31 -9.59 23.88
C VAL A 416 -14.75 -9.22 22.45
N SER A 417 -14.84 -7.93 22.13
CA SER A 417 -15.23 -7.47 20.79
C SER A 417 -14.18 -7.74 19.71
N ASP A 418 -12.93 -8.05 20.10
CA ASP A 418 -11.87 -8.40 19.15
C ASP A 418 -11.99 -9.86 18.66
N LEU A 419 -12.87 -10.65 19.27
CA LEU A 419 -13.17 -12.03 18.90
C LEU A 419 -14.60 -12.14 18.39
N SER A 420 -14.79 -12.74 17.21
CA SER A 420 -16.14 -13.08 16.78
C SER A 420 -16.74 -14.14 17.71
N GLU A 421 -18.06 -14.13 17.86
CA GLU A 421 -18.77 -15.09 18.72
C GLU A 421 -18.50 -16.55 18.29
N GLY A 422 -18.38 -16.78 16.97
CA GLY A 422 -17.97 -18.07 16.40
C GLY A 422 -16.56 -18.49 16.86
N LEU A 423 -15.60 -17.57 16.73
CA LEU A 423 -14.20 -17.79 17.11
C LEU A 423 -14.04 -18.01 18.62
N HIS A 424 -14.72 -17.21 19.44
CA HIS A 424 -14.73 -17.37 20.90
C HIS A 424 -15.24 -18.76 21.30
N ARG A 425 -16.38 -19.20 20.73
CA ARG A 425 -16.90 -20.56 20.96
C ARG A 425 -15.93 -21.64 20.49
N ALA A 426 -15.26 -21.45 19.37
CA ALA A 426 -14.28 -22.41 18.85
C ALA A 426 -13.09 -22.56 19.81
N ILE A 427 -12.56 -21.45 20.34
CA ILE A 427 -11.48 -21.45 21.34
C ILE A 427 -11.87 -22.24 22.59
N LEU A 428 -13.02 -21.92 23.19
CA LEU A 428 -13.51 -22.60 24.40
C LEU A 428 -13.70 -24.11 24.18
N ARG A 429 -14.32 -24.48 23.05
CA ARG A 429 -14.56 -25.88 22.68
C ARG A 429 -13.26 -26.63 22.42
N MET A 430 -12.32 -26.02 21.71
CA MET A 430 -11.00 -26.62 21.47
C MET A 430 -10.26 -26.88 22.79
N LEU A 431 -10.20 -25.90 23.69
CA LEU A 431 -9.56 -26.06 25.01
C LEU A 431 -10.23 -27.16 25.84
N LEU A 432 -11.57 -27.23 25.81
CA LEU A 432 -12.33 -28.27 26.49
C LEU A 432 -12.00 -29.67 25.93
N PHE A 433 -11.98 -29.82 24.61
CA PHE A 433 -11.79 -31.13 23.95
C PHE A 433 -10.34 -31.61 24.02
N GLU A 434 -9.37 -30.71 24.07
CA GLU A 434 -7.95 -31.03 24.30
C GLU A 434 -7.65 -31.28 25.80
N GLY A 435 -8.66 -31.29 26.67
CA GLY A 435 -8.50 -31.58 28.11
C GLY A 435 -7.90 -30.43 28.91
N LYS A 436 -7.84 -29.22 28.33
CA LYS A 436 -7.30 -27.99 28.92
C LYS A 436 -8.40 -27.09 29.49
N GLY A 437 -9.56 -27.63 29.85
CA GLY A 437 -10.73 -26.86 30.30
C GLY A 437 -10.48 -25.93 31.49
N LYS A 438 -9.51 -26.22 32.37
CA LYS A 438 -9.11 -25.31 33.46
C LYS A 438 -8.54 -23.98 32.94
N LEU A 439 -7.92 -24.00 31.77
CA LEU A 439 -7.37 -22.82 31.10
C LEU A 439 -8.43 -22.04 30.31
N ALA A 440 -9.64 -22.60 30.12
CA ALA A 440 -10.73 -21.94 29.41
C ALA A 440 -11.54 -20.96 30.30
N ILE A 441 -11.48 -21.14 31.63
CA ILE A 441 -12.17 -20.32 32.64
C ILE A 441 -11.85 -18.82 32.55
N PRO A 442 -10.58 -18.39 32.38
CA PRO A 442 -10.26 -16.96 32.30
C PRO A 442 -10.61 -16.31 30.96
N VAL A 443 -11.03 -17.06 29.94
CA VAL A 443 -11.40 -16.47 28.64
C VAL A 443 -12.73 -15.74 28.83
N PRO A 444 -12.78 -14.40 28.65
CA PRO A 444 -13.92 -13.60 29.04
C PRO A 444 -15.19 -13.99 28.26
N GLU A 445 -16.23 -14.40 28.99
CA GLU A 445 -17.52 -14.82 28.42
C GLU A 445 -18.17 -13.65 27.66
N THR A 446 -18.61 -13.91 26.42
CA THR A 446 -19.57 -13.02 25.72
C THR A 446 -20.82 -12.91 26.58
N GLN A 447 -21.10 -11.69 27.07
CA GLN A 447 -22.31 -11.39 27.86
C GLN A 447 -23.55 -11.93 27.16
N GLU A 448 -24.36 -12.63 27.95
CA GLU A 448 -25.72 -13.05 27.61
C GLU A 448 -26.50 -11.90 26.96
N SER A 449 -27.16 -12.22 25.85
CA SER A 449 -28.23 -11.42 25.26
C SER A 449 -29.14 -10.86 26.35
N PRO A 450 -29.55 -9.58 26.30
CA PRO A 450 -30.38 -9.00 27.34
C PRO A 450 -31.66 -9.83 27.44
N ALA A 451 -31.88 -10.41 28.62
CA ALA A 451 -33.09 -11.13 28.94
C ALA A 451 -34.29 -10.21 28.64
N ILE A 452 -35.03 -10.58 27.60
CA ILE A 452 -36.43 -10.19 27.46
C ILE A 452 -37.12 -10.72 28.71
N SER A 453 -37.77 -9.84 29.48
CA SER A 453 -39.13 -10.00 30.03
C SER A 453 -39.37 -9.02 31.21
N PRO A 454 -40.63 -8.64 31.52
CA PRO A 454 -41.86 -8.67 30.72
C PRO A 454 -42.37 -7.28 30.30
#